data_AF-A3MZK8-F1
#
_entry.id   AF-A3MZK8-F1
#
_cell.length_a   1.000
_cell.length_b   1.000
_cell.length_c   1.000
_cell.angle_alpha   90.00
_cell.angle_beta   90.00
_cell.angle_gamma   90.00
#
_symmetry.space_group_name_H-M   'P 1'
#
loop_
_entity.id
_entity.type
_entity.pdbx_description
1 polymer ?
#
loop_
_entity_poly.entity_id
_entity_poly.type
_entity_poly.pdbx_seq_one_letter_code
_entity_poly.pdbx_strand_id
1 'polypeptide(L)'
;MMNEQIIIDIDVLYLKAASLFAGKNDVRQNLNGVYFNLENGCIQATNGHVAFTTKPNLFASFPKRKGFIMPNELIKQILLIKPFSKEEKFRTLQVAYNKGAITATLGGITVQGKEIEGKFPNLCAVYPLKESNNKT
;
A
#
# COMPACT_ATOMS: atom_id res chain seq x y z
N MET A 1 12.39 -22.77 10.43
CA MET A 1 11.48 -22.20 9.41
C MET A 1 12.17 -20.99 8.82
N MET A 2 12.52 -21.02 7.52
CA MET A 2 13.16 -19.88 6.85
C MET A 2 12.18 -18.70 6.82
N ASN A 3 12.65 -17.52 7.22
CA ASN A 3 11.85 -16.30 7.16
C ASN A 3 11.74 -15.89 5.68
N GLU A 4 10.58 -16.12 5.08
CA GLU A 4 10.35 -15.78 3.68
C GLU A 4 10.09 -14.28 3.55
N GLN A 5 11.10 -13.56 3.06
CA GLN A 5 11.00 -12.17 2.67
C GLN A 5 10.07 -12.04 1.45
N ILE A 6 9.11 -11.14 1.55
CA ILE A 6 8.20 -10.82 0.45
C ILE A 6 8.80 -9.65 -0.34
N ILE A 7 8.85 -9.78 -1.67
CA ILE A 7 9.34 -8.72 -2.56
C ILE A 7 8.20 -8.33 -3.50
N ILE A 8 7.94 -7.03 -3.60
CA ILE A 8 6.85 -6.43 -4.37
C ILE A 8 7.45 -5.32 -5.23
N ASP A 9 7.20 -5.37 -6.53
CA ASP A 9 7.53 -4.29 -7.44
C ASP A 9 6.24 -3.61 -7.91
N ILE A 10 6.19 -2.27 -7.82
CA ILE A 10 5.06 -1.46 -8.29
C ILE A 10 5.56 -0.17 -8.94
N ASP A 11 4.74 0.45 -9.79
CA ASP A 11 4.94 1.85 -10.14
C ASP A 11 4.69 2.73 -8.90
N VAL A 12 5.69 3.52 -8.50
CA VAL A 12 5.64 4.43 -7.34
C VAL A 12 4.44 5.39 -7.40
N LEU A 13 3.90 5.67 -8.58
CA LEU A 13 2.70 6.48 -8.75
C LEU A 13 1.47 5.88 -8.07
N TYR A 14 1.36 4.55 -7.94
CA TYR A 14 0.28 3.92 -7.17
C TYR A 14 0.41 4.20 -5.68
N LEU A 15 1.64 4.14 -5.13
CA LEU A 15 1.90 4.49 -3.74
C LEU A 15 1.59 5.96 -3.48
N LYS A 16 2.01 6.84 -4.40
CA LYS A 16 1.71 8.27 -4.34
C LYS A 16 0.20 8.51 -4.35
N ALA A 17 -0.53 7.91 -5.29
CA ALA A 17 -1.98 8.06 -5.39
C ALA A 17 -2.67 7.60 -4.09
N ALA A 18 -2.33 6.40 -3.59
CA ALA A 18 -2.89 5.87 -2.35
C ALA A 18 -2.62 6.78 -1.14
N SER A 19 -1.42 7.36 -1.04
CA SER A 19 -1.03 8.23 0.08
C SER A 19 -1.91 9.49 0.22
N LEU A 20 -2.57 9.93 -0.87
CA LEU A 20 -3.50 11.06 -0.83
C LEU A 20 -4.79 10.73 -0.04
N PHE A 21 -5.12 9.45 0.10
CA PHE A 21 -6.33 8.97 0.75
C PHE A 21 -6.09 8.45 2.17
N ALA A 22 -4.82 8.30 2.59
CA ALA A 22 -4.49 7.88 3.94
C ALA A 22 -4.87 8.95 4.98
N GLY A 23 -5.21 8.51 6.19
CA GLY A 23 -5.38 9.40 7.34
C GLY A 23 -4.11 10.18 7.64
N LYS A 24 -4.23 11.40 8.15
CA LYS A 24 -3.11 12.25 8.56
C LYS A 24 -3.26 12.57 10.04
N ASN A 25 -2.44 11.96 10.88
CA ASN A 25 -2.57 12.04 12.34
C ASN A 25 -3.96 11.62 12.84
N ASP A 26 -4.56 10.61 12.18
CA ASP A 26 -5.82 10.02 12.61
C ASP A 26 -5.60 9.29 13.94
N VAL A 27 -6.58 9.37 14.84
CA VAL A 27 -6.57 8.65 16.12
C VAL A 27 -6.53 7.13 15.91
N ARG A 28 -7.11 6.66 14.80
CA ARG A 28 -7.05 5.28 14.33
C ARG A 28 -5.72 5.07 13.60
N GLN A 29 -4.70 4.64 14.35
CA GLN A 29 -3.33 4.51 13.83
C GLN A 29 -3.23 3.66 12.55
N ASN A 30 -4.06 2.63 12.44
CA ASN A 30 -4.15 1.76 11.26
C ASN A 30 -4.61 2.49 9.97
N LEU A 31 -5.05 3.75 10.05
CA LEU A 31 -5.38 4.57 8.88
C LEU A 31 -4.25 5.52 8.46
N ASN A 32 -3.20 5.67 9.28
CA ASN A 32 -2.08 6.60 9.04
C ASN A 32 -1.02 6.03 8.07
N GLY A 33 -1.47 5.36 7.02
CA GLY A 33 -0.59 4.75 6.05
C GLY A 33 -1.32 4.10 4.88
N VAL A 34 -0.55 3.42 4.06
CA VAL A 34 -1.03 2.70 2.89
C VAL A 34 -0.92 1.20 3.15
N TYR A 35 -2.03 0.49 2.99
CA TYR A 35 -2.11 -0.96 3.20
C TYR A 35 -1.76 -1.70 1.91
N PHE A 36 -0.72 -2.54 2.00
CA PHE A 36 -0.34 -3.50 0.97
C PHE A 36 -1.08 -4.80 1.25
N ASN A 37 -2.21 -5.00 0.58
CA ASN A 37 -3.00 -6.22 0.72
C ASN A 37 -2.31 -7.36 -0.03
N LEU A 38 -1.55 -8.17 0.71
CA LEU A 38 -0.82 -9.31 0.17
C LEU A 38 -1.73 -10.40 -0.37
N GLU A 39 -2.90 -10.61 0.21
CA GLU A 39 -3.83 -11.66 -0.21
C GLU A 39 -4.37 -11.42 -1.64
N ASN A 40 -4.70 -10.16 -1.95
CA ASN A 40 -5.30 -9.79 -3.25
C ASN A 40 -4.31 -9.11 -4.21
N GLY A 41 -3.06 -8.89 -3.78
CA GLY A 41 -2.06 -8.21 -4.58
C GLY A 41 -2.45 -6.77 -4.91
N CYS A 42 -3.00 -6.00 -3.96
CA CYS A 42 -3.46 -4.64 -4.21
C CYS A 42 -3.05 -3.64 -3.13
N ILE A 43 -3.16 -2.35 -3.44
CA ILE A 43 -2.88 -1.25 -2.52
C ILE A 43 -4.18 -0.58 -2.13
N GLN A 44 -4.31 -0.28 -0.83
CA GLN A 44 -5.50 0.30 -0.23
C GLN A 44 -5.13 1.45 0.70
N ALA A 45 -5.98 2.47 0.77
CA ALA A 45 -5.84 3.58 1.71
C ALA A 45 -7.21 4.21 2.02
N THR A 46 -7.37 4.73 3.23
CA THR A 46 -8.56 5.49 3.62
C THR A 46 -8.25 6.39 4.81
N ASN A 47 -8.99 7.50 4.91
CA ASN A 47 -9.03 8.39 6.06
C ASN A 47 -10.38 8.29 6.81
N GLY A 48 -11.19 7.27 6.50
CA GLY A 48 -12.54 7.08 7.04
C GLY A 48 -13.64 7.88 6.34
N HIS A 49 -13.30 8.80 5.44
CA HIS A 49 -14.27 9.56 4.63
C HIS A 49 -14.22 9.18 3.15
N VAL A 50 -13.02 8.86 2.66
CA VAL A 50 -12.78 8.42 1.29
C VAL A 50 -11.88 7.19 1.28
N ALA A 51 -12.10 6.30 0.32
CA ALA A 51 -11.34 5.06 0.16
C ALA A 51 -10.72 4.99 -1.24
N PHE A 52 -9.51 4.46 -1.29
CA PHE A 52 -8.78 4.14 -2.50
C PHE A 52 -8.43 2.66 -2.50
N THR A 53 -8.66 1.99 -3.62
CA THR A 53 -8.15 0.64 -3.89
C THR A 53 -7.65 0.57 -5.32
N THR A 54 -6.47 -0.02 -5.52
CA THR A 54 -6.06 -0.42 -6.86
C THR A 54 -6.82 -1.67 -7.29
N LYS A 55 -6.73 -2.01 -8.58
CA LYS A 55 -7.19 -3.31 -9.07
C LYS A 55 -6.42 -4.45 -8.35
N PRO A 56 -7.05 -5.61 -8.14
CA PRO A 56 -6.36 -6.82 -7.71
C PRO A 56 -5.21 -7.19 -8.65
N ASN A 57 -4.23 -7.93 -8.12
CA ASN A 57 -3.03 -8.36 -8.86
C ASN A 57 -2.23 -7.19 -9.46
N LEU A 58 -2.23 -6.03 -8.80
CA LEU A 58 -1.25 -4.97 -9.07
C LEU A 58 0.19 -5.49 -8.87
N PHE A 59 0.37 -6.36 -7.87
CA PHE A 59 1.57 -7.15 -7.64
C PHE A 59 1.17 -8.60 -7.34
N ALA A 60 2.14 -9.51 -7.25
CA ALA A 60 1.89 -10.92 -6.96
C ALA A 60 1.09 -11.09 -5.65
N SER A 61 0.02 -11.87 -5.70
CA SER A 61 -0.74 -12.21 -4.51
C SER A 61 -0.05 -13.34 -3.74
N PHE A 62 -0.18 -13.28 -2.41
CA PHE A 62 0.33 -14.26 -1.46
C PHE A 62 -0.87 -14.77 -0.65
N PRO A 63 -1.62 -15.77 -1.18
CA PRO A 63 -2.82 -16.27 -0.53
C PRO A 63 -2.58 -16.66 0.92
N LYS A 64 -3.55 -16.39 1.80
CA LYS A 64 -3.48 -16.63 3.26
C LYS A 64 -2.48 -15.76 4.02
N ARG A 65 -1.78 -14.82 3.38
CA ARG A 65 -0.98 -13.80 4.07
C ARG A 65 -1.77 -12.50 4.18
N LYS A 66 -1.92 -12.01 5.41
CA LYS A 66 -2.42 -10.65 5.65
C LYS A 66 -1.42 -9.64 5.11
N GLY A 67 -1.91 -8.47 4.76
CA GLY A 67 -1.08 -7.35 4.35
C GLY A 67 -0.37 -6.64 5.49
N PHE A 68 0.36 -5.58 5.14
CA PHE A 68 1.02 -4.68 6.07
C PHE A 68 0.67 -3.22 5.77
N ILE A 69 0.78 -2.34 6.77
CA ILE A 69 0.52 -0.90 6.61
C ILE A 69 1.85 -0.17 6.58
N MET A 70 2.19 0.40 5.42
CA MET A 70 3.36 1.27 5.27
C MET A 70 3.04 2.66 5.86
N PRO A 71 3.77 3.16 6.87
CA PRO A 71 3.47 4.45 7.49
C PRO A 71 3.66 5.62 6.53
N ASN A 72 2.86 6.67 6.73
CA ASN A 72 2.96 7.91 5.95
C ASN A 72 4.38 8.50 5.94
N GLU A 73 5.11 8.40 7.04
CA GLU A 73 6.45 8.95 7.23
C GLU A 73 7.45 8.28 6.29
N LEU A 74 7.36 6.96 6.16
CA LEU A 74 8.17 6.19 5.23
C LEU A 74 7.79 6.52 3.78
N ILE A 75 6.49 6.63 3.50
CA ILE A 75 6.00 7.00 2.16
C ILE A 75 6.51 8.40 1.76
N LYS A 76 6.46 9.38 2.67
CA LYS A 76 7.00 10.74 2.44
C LYS A 76 8.48 10.66 2.06
N GLN A 77 9.29 9.86 2.75
CA GLN A 77 10.70 9.68 2.43
C GLN A 77 10.91 9.06 1.04
N ILE A 78 10.14 8.02 0.68
CA ILE A 78 10.18 7.42 -0.66
C ILE A 78 9.86 8.47 -1.73
N LEU A 79 8.80 9.26 -1.53
CA LEU A 79 8.33 10.23 -2.53
C LEU A 79 9.23 11.47 -2.69
N LEU A 80 10.15 11.73 -1.75
CA LEU A 80 11.21 12.73 -1.92
C LEU A 80 12.25 12.31 -2.97
N ILE A 81 12.37 11.00 -3.26
CA ILE A 81 13.21 10.46 -4.32
C ILE A 81 12.51 10.72 -5.66
N LYS A 82 12.72 11.93 -6.21
CA LYS A 82 12.09 12.51 -7.42
C LYS A 82 11.51 11.47 -8.42
N PRO A 83 10.24 11.04 -8.26
CA PRO A 83 9.67 9.95 -9.06
C PRO A 83 9.27 10.38 -10.49
N PHE A 84 9.57 11.62 -10.87
CA PHE A 84 9.21 12.23 -12.14
C PHE A 84 10.36 12.26 -13.16
N SER A 85 11.50 11.65 -12.84
CA SER A 85 12.48 11.39 -13.89
C SER A 85 11.85 10.45 -14.92
N LYS A 86 12.16 10.66 -16.20
CA LYS A 86 11.74 9.76 -17.28
C LYS A 86 12.46 8.40 -17.23
N GLU A 87 13.50 8.28 -16.40
CA GLU A 87 14.23 7.04 -16.23
C GLU A 87 13.42 6.02 -15.42
N GLU A 88 13.28 4.81 -15.97
CA GLU A 88 12.50 3.70 -15.41
C GLU A 88 12.86 3.36 -13.96
N LYS A 89 14.15 3.46 -13.59
CA LYS A 89 14.62 3.20 -12.22
C LYS A 89 13.98 4.10 -11.16
N PHE A 90 13.48 5.29 -11.54
CA PHE A 90 12.79 6.21 -10.63
C PHE A 90 11.26 6.03 -10.66
N ARG A 91 10.74 5.09 -11.45
CA ARG A 91 9.34 4.67 -11.42
C ARG A 91 9.11 3.37 -10.68
N THR A 92 9.98 2.38 -10.85
CA THR A 92 9.81 1.07 -10.22
C THR A 92 10.24 1.13 -8.76
N LEU A 93 9.26 1.05 -7.86
CA LEU A 93 9.47 0.92 -6.43
C LEU A 93 9.50 -0.56 -6.06
N GLN A 94 10.64 -1.01 -5.56
CA GLN A 94 10.77 -2.31 -4.93
C GLN A 94 10.50 -2.19 -3.43
N VAL A 95 9.59 -3.00 -2.90
CA VAL A 95 9.27 -3.09 -1.47
C VAL A 95 9.57 -4.50 -1.00
N ALA A 96 10.52 -4.63 -0.07
CA ALA A 96 10.79 -5.86 0.63
C ALA A 96 10.20 -5.81 2.04
N TYR A 97 9.41 -6.83 2.39
CA TYR A 97 8.73 -6.94 3.68
C TYR A 97 9.11 -8.23 4.40
N ASN A 98 9.45 -8.13 5.69
CA ASN A 98 9.77 -9.27 6.54
C ASN A 98 9.47 -8.96 8.01
N LYS A 99 8.48 -9.65 8.59
CA LYS A 99 8.11 -9.55 10.02
C LYS A 99 7.99 -8.10 10.52
N GLY A 100 7.19 -7.29 9.81
CA GLY A 100 6.98 -5.89 10.15
C GLY A 100 8.10 -4.94 9.74
N ALA A 101 9.27 -5.43 9.31
CA ALA A 101 10.29 -4.58 8.69
C ALA A 101 9.96 -4.33 7.22
N ILE A 102 10.05 -3.08 6.80
CA ILE A 102 9.83 -2.62 5.42
C ILE A 102 11.13 -2.00 4.92
N THR A 103 11.63 -2.48 3.79
CA THR A 103 12.72 -1.87 3.04
C THR A 103 12.17 -1.48 1.68
N ALA A 104 12.28 -0.22 1.30
CA ALA A 104 11.80 0.28 0.02
C ALA A 104 12.95 0.88 -0.78
N THR A 105 13.11 0.48 -2.03
CA THR A 105 14.19 0.90 -2.91
C THR A 105 13.62 1.53 -4.18
N LEU A 106 14.04 2.76 -4.48
CA LEU A 106 13.65 3.51 -5.68
C LEU A 106 14.88 4.23 -6.24
N GLY A 107 15.17 4.04 -7.52
CA GLY A 107 16.31 4.70 -8.18
C GLY A 107 17.67 4.38 -7.56
N GLY A 108 17.81 3.21 -6.91
CA GLY A 108 19.01 2.81 -6.16
C GLY A 108 19.12 3.42 -4.75
N ILE A 109 18.16 4.23 -4.33
CA ILE A 109 18.09 4.78 -2.97
C ILE A 109 17.18 3.89 -2.14
N THR A 110 17.67 3.48 -0.98
CA THR A 110 16.93 2.61 -0.05
C THR A 110 16.51 3.40 1.20
N VAL A 111 15.26 3.24 1.58
CA VAL A 111 14.70 3.73 2.85
C VAL A 111 14.11 2.56 3.63
N GLN A 112 14.19 2.63 4.96
CA GLN A 112 13.77 1.55 5.84
C GLN A 112 12.82 2.08 6.91
N GLY A 113 11.90 1.23 7.34
CA GLY A 113 10.99 1.53 8.43
C GLY A 113 10.32 0.28 8.96
N LYS A 114 9.38 0.50 9.88
CA LYS A 114 8.51 -0.54 10.41
C LYS A 114 7.09 -0.32 9.93
N GLU A 115 6.33 -1.39 9.80
CA GLU A 115 4.89 -1.31 9.58
C GLU A 115 4.18 -0.62 10.75
N ILE A 116 2.97 -0.13 10.48
CA ILE A 116 2.03 0.16 11.56
C ILE A 116 1.37 -1.15 11.99
N GLU A 117 1.52 -1.50 13.27
CA GLU A 117 0.83 -2.66 13.84
C GLU A 117 -0.68 -2.39 13.92
N GLY A 118 -1.47 -3.34 13.43
CA GLY A 118 -2.93 -3.27 13.51
C GLY A 118 -3.63 -3.90 12.31
N LYS A 119 -4.95 -4.05 12.43
CA LYS A 119 -5.79 -4.57 11.35
C LYS A 119 -6.29 -3.41 10.49
N PHE A 120 -5.97 -3.39 9.20
CA PHE A 120 -6.56 -2.46 8.25
C PHE A 120 -8.07 -2.77 8.07
N PRO A 121 -8.96 -1.76 7.95
CA PRO A 121 -10.40 -1.99 7.78
C PRO A 121 -10.72 -2.73 6.47
N ASN A 122 -11.80 -3.50 6.47
CA ASN A 122 -12.30 -4.17 5.27
C ASN A 122 -13.03 -3.17 4.36
N LEU A 123 -12.34 -2.61 3.37
CA LEU A 123 -12.93 -1.65 2.45
C LEU A 123 -14.01 -2.27 1.54
N CYS A 124 -14.01 -3.59 1.30
CA CYS A 124 -15.06 -4.23 0.50
C CYS A 124 -16.44 -4.08 1.13
N ALA A 125 -16.53 -3.87 2.45
CA ALA A 125 -17.81 -3.66 3.14
C ALA A 125 -18.42 -2.27 2.89
N VAL A 126 -17.64 -1.31 2.36
CA VAL A 126 -18.10 0.08 2.12
C VAL A 126 -18.16 0.45 0.64
N TYR A 127 -17.67 -0.42 -0.26
CA TYR A 127 -17.93 -0.26 -1.69
C TYR A 127 -19.37 -0.70 -1.99
N PRO A 128 -20.22 0.17 -2.57
CA PRO A 128 -21.53 -0.26 -3.03
C PRO A 128 -21.32 -1.31 -4.12
N LEU A 129 -21.64 -2.56 -3.80
CA LEU A 129 -21.81 -3.61 -4.81
C LEU A 129 -22.94 -3.13 -5.72
N LYS A 130 -22.71 -3.17 -7.04
CA LYS A 130 -23.69 -2.76 -8.09
C LYS A 130 -25.12 -3.01 -7.61
N GLU A 131 -25.93 -1.95 -7.56
CA GLU A 131 -27.37 -2.10 -7.42
C GLU A 131 -27.83 -3.12 -8.45
N SER A 132 -28.46 -4.20 -8.00
CA SER A 132 -29.29 -5.01 -8.86
C SER A 132 -30.34 -4.05 -9.42
N ASN A 133 -30.26 -3.78 -10.73
CA ASN A 133 -31.30 -3.08 -11.48
C ASN A 133 -32.60 -3.90 -11.40
N ASN A 134 -33.32 -3.82 -10.28
CA ASN A 134 -34.72 -4.18 -10.20
C ASN A 134 -35.52 -2.94 -10.60
N LYS A 135 -35.44 -2.58 -11.89
CA LYS A 135 -36.50 -1.81 -12.50
C LYS A 135 -37.65 -2.78 -12.75
N THR A 136 -38.67 -2.66 -11.91
CA THR A 136 -40.01 -3.23 -12.11
C THR A 136 -40.69 -2.52 -13.27
#